data_AF-A0A7R9A6B2-F1
#
_entry.id   AF-A0A7R9A6B2-F1
#
_cell.length_a   1.000
_cell.length_b   1.000
_cell.length_c   1.000
_cell.angle_alpha   90.00
_cell.angle_beta   90.00
_cell.angle_gamma   90.00
#
_symmetry.space_group_name_H-M   'P 1'
#
loop_
_entity.id
_entity.type
_entity.pdbx_description
1 polymer ?
#
loop_
_entity_poly.entity_id
_entity_poly.type
_entity_poly.pdbx_seq_one_letter_code
_entity_poly.pdbx_strand_id
1 'polypeptide(L)'
;MVTCLSGGIPHSHRTNLKTCHGDCCRGHNRGLHPHPSTATAPLHYYGEEEGLDGRNAPLKDEDRIFTNLYGRHDWRLKGALKRGDWYKTKEIILKGPEWITNEAKISGLRGRGGAGFPTGMKWSFMHKPSDGRYD
;
A
#
# COMPACT_ATOMS: atom_id res chain seq x y z
N MET A 1 -23.73 37.19 38.00
CA MET A 1 -22.71 38.26 38.08
C MET A 1 -21.33 37.63 37.95
N VAL A 2 -20.76 37.62 36.74
CA VAL A 2 -19.39 38.07 36.45
C VAL A 2 -19.45 38.47 34.97
N THR A 3 -19.37 39.77 34.71
CA THR A 3 -19.14 40.37 33.39
C THR A 3 -17.66 40.72 33.24
N CYS A 4 -17.25 40.88 31.98
CA CYS A 4 -16.09 41.62 31.44
C CYS A 4 -15.19 40.71 30.59
N LEU A 5 -14.71 41.07 29.41
CA LEU A 5 -15.04 42.11 28.43
C LEU A 5 -14.11 41.83 27.23
N SER A 6 -14.62 41.97 26.00
CA SER A 6 -13.89 42.41 24.79
C SER A 6 -12.47 41.90 24.51
N GLY A 7 -12.31 41.11 23.44
CA GLY A 7 -11.05 40.88 22.75
C GLY A 7 -11.33 40.55 21.28
N GLY A 8 -10.98 41.47 20.38
CA GLY A 8 -11.47 41.53 19.01
C GLY A 8 -11.14 40.34 18.10
N ILE A 9 -12.02 40.20 17.11
CA ILE A 9 -11.83 39.42 15.88
C ILE A 9 -10.68 40.04 15.07
N PRO A 10 -9.74 39.24 14.55
CA PRO A 10 -9.14 39.57 13.27
C PRO A 10 -9.49 38.50 12.24
N HIS A 11 -10.25 38.92 11.23
CA HIS A 11 -10.22 38.31 9.91
C HIS A 11 -8.79 38.44 9.36
N SER A 12 -8.10 37.32 9.14
CA SER A 12 -7.13 37.26 8.05
C SER A 12 -6.96 35.83 7.58
N HIS A 13 -7.18 35.64 6.28
CA HIS A 13 -6.90 34.44 5.53
C HIS A 13 -5.43 34.03 5.68
N ARG A 14 -5.19 32.81 6.18
CA ARG A 14 -4.08 31.97 5.71
C ARG A 14 -4.36 30.51 6.08
N THR A 15 -4.97 29.76 5.17
CA THR A 15 -4.99 28.28 5.23
C THR A 15 -3.56 27.79 5.01
N ASN A 16 -2.78 27.65 6.07
CA ASN A 16 -1.54 26.90 6.02
C ASN A 16 -1.82 25.53 6.62
N LEU A 17 -2.06 24.57 5.74
CA LEU A 17 -2.23 23.16 6.04
C LEU A 17 -0.89 22.67 6.61
N LYS A 18 -0.72 22.77 7.94
CA LYS A 18 0.40 22.15 8.63
C LYS A 18 0.29 20.64 8.42
N THR A 19 1.13 20.11 7.54
CA THR A 19 1.48 18.70 7.52
C THR A 19 2.05 18.35 8.90
N CYS A 20 1.24 17.68 9.72
CA CYS A 20 1.72 17.01 10.91
C CYS A 20 2.60 15.83 10.45
N HIS A 21 3.91 16.07 10.34
CA HIS A 21 4.89 15.00 10.38
C HIS A 21 4.79 14.37 11.77
N GLY A 22 4.46 13.08 11.81
CA GLY A 22 4.26 12.34 13.04
C GLY A 22 5.56 12.19 13.81
N ASP A 23 5.72 13.00 14.85
CA ASP A 23 6.67 12.77 15.93
C ASP A 23 5.94 12.99 17.26
N CYS A 24 5.10 12.01 17.60
CA CYS A 24 4.54 11.87 18.93
C CYS A 24 5.41 10.87 19.70
N CYS A 25 5.88 11.30 20.86
CA CYS A 25 6.58 10.52 21.89
C CYS A 25 8.10 10.32 21.74
N ARG A 26 8.86 11.28 22.26
CA ARG A 26 9.66 11.07 23.49
C ARG A 26 10.33 12.36 23.96
N GLY A 27 9.90 12.85 25.12
CA GLY A 27 10.71 13.80 25.88
C GLY A 27 11.92 13.10 26.48
N HIS A 28 13.06 13.79 26.52
CA HIS A 28 13.96 13.85 27.67
C HIS A 28 14.97 14.99 27.46
N ASN A 29 15.00 15.91 28.40
CA ASN A 29 16.00 16.97 28.52
C ASN A 29 17.20 16.40 29.30
N ARG A 30 18.43 16.50 28.78
CA ARG A 30 19.69 16.72 29.52
C ARG A 30 20.95 16.57 28.64
N GLY A 31 21.77 17.63 28.61
CA GLY A 31 23.23 17.52 28.79
C GLY A 31 24.10 17.46 27.53
N LEU A 32 24.63 18.61 27.12
CA LEU A 32 25.93 18.73 26.45
C LEU A 32 27.04 18.32 27.42
N HIS A 33 28.06 17.56 26.98
CA HIS A 33 29.50 17.72 27.29
C HIS A 33 30.33 16.68 26.48
N PRO A 34 31.63 16.92 26.23
CA PRO A 34 32.35 16.46 25.04
C PRO A 34 33.16 15.16 25.20
N HIS A 35 33.45 14.57 24.03
CA HIS A 35 34.39 13.50 23.61
C HIS A 35 35.49 13.01 24.58
N PRO A 36 35.84 11.71 24.46
CA PRO A 36 37.23 11.31 24.32
C PRO A 36 37.51 10.63 22.98
N SER A 37 38.73 10.85 22.52
CA SER A 37 39.37 10.36 21.30
C SER A 37 39.44 8.83 21.22
N THR A 38 39.85 8.36 20.03
CA THR A 38 40.44 7.04 19.72
C THR A 38 39.47 5.92 19.34
N ALA A 39 39.20 5.79 18.04
CA ALA A 39 39.33 4.57 17.23
C ALA A 39 38.60 4.78 15.90
N THR A 40 39.32 5.14 14.85
CA THR A 40 38.78 5.04 13.49
C THR A 40 38.79 3.56 13.10
N ALA A 41 37.78 2.82 13.56
CA ALA A 41 37.47 1.52 13.01
C ALA A 41 36.99 1.73 11.56
N PRO A 42 37.51 0.99 10.56
CA PRO A 42 37.02 1.10 9.20
C PRO A 42 35.54 0.70 9.19
N LEU A 43 34.69 1.56 8.62
CA LEU A 43 33.30 1.24 8.33
C LEU A 43 33.26 0.13 7.28
N HIS A 44 33.40 -1.12 7.72
CA HIS A 44 32.92 -2.27 6.97
C HIS A 44 31.39 -2.20 6.99
N TYR A 45 30.83 -1.43 6.06
CA TYR A 45 29.45 -1.61 5.61
C TYR A 45 29.41 -2.84 4.69
N TYR A 46 29.56 -4.01 5.29
CA TYR A 46 29.11 -5.26 4.69
C TYR A 46 28.14 -5.87 5.68
N GLY A 47 26.87 -5.50 5.49
CA GLY A 47 25.77 -6.14 6.19
C GLY A 47 25.79 -7.64 5.90
N GLU A 48 25.73 -8.39 6.98
CA GLU A 48 25.40 -9.81 7.08
C GLU A 48 24.45 -10.23 5.94
N GLU A 49 24.91 -11.12 5.05
CA GLU A 49 24.03 -11.83 4.11
C GLU A 49 23.22 -12.88 4.90
N GLU A 50 22.33 -12.40 5.75
CA GLU A 50 21.24 -13.18 6.31
C GLU A 50 20.36 -13.59 5.13
N GLY A 51 20.51 -14.85 4.71
CA GLY A 51 19.86 -15.41 3.54
C GLY A 51 18.36 -15.10 3.52
N LEU A 52 17.98 -14.15 2.66
CA LEU A 52 16.60 -13.94 2.27
C LEU A 52 16.15 -15.26 1.67
N ASP A 53 15.25 -15.95 2.37
CA ASP A 53 14.51 -17.04 1.76
C ASP A 53 13.97 -16.52 0.42
N GLY A 54 14.08 -17.32 -0.66
CA GLY A 54 13.64 -16.89 -2.00
C GLY A 54 12.16 -16.48 -2.10
N ARG A 55 11.44 -16.49 -0.97
CA ARG A 55 10.07 -16.02 -0.78
C ARG A 55 9.98 -14.50 -0.57
N ASN A 56 11.03 -13.83 -0.09
CA ASN A 56 11.02 -12.38 0.22
C ASN A 56 12.23 -11.61 -0.37
N ALA A 57 12.83 -12.13 -1.43
CA ALA A 57 13.87 -11.42 -2.18
C ALA A 57 13.30 -10.17 -2.89
N PRO A 58 14.14 -9.16 -3.23
CA PRO A 58 13.73 -8.05 -4.07
C PRO A 58 13.14 -8.56 -5.39
N LEU A 59 11.94 -8.07 -5.72
CA LEU A 59 11.18 -8.49 -6.89
C LEU A 59 11.92 -8.11 -8.18
N LYS A 60 12.06 -9.06 -9.11
CA LYS A 60 12.64 -8.79 -10.43
C LYS A 60 11.71 -7.89 -11.25
N ASP A 61 12.26 -7.18 -12.22
CA ASP A 61 11.49 -6.26 -13.06
C ASP A 61 10.41 -7.00 -13.88
N GLU A 62 10.65 -8.26 -14.25
CA GLU A 62 9.72 -9.11 -15.01
C GLU A 62 8.51 -9.58 -14.19
N ASP A 63 8.66 -9.68 -12.87
CA ASP A 63 7.61 -10.15 -11.96
C ASP A 63 6.63 -9.02 -11.56
N ARG A 64 6.84 -7.80 -12.07
CA ARG A 64 5.98 -6.65 -11.79
C ARG A 64 4.66 -6.74 -12.56
N ILE A 65 3.56 -6.81 -11.82
CA ILE A 65 2.20 -6.77 -12.39
C ILE A 65 1.91 -5.43 -13.07
N PHE A 66 2.34 -4.31 -12.47
CA PHE A 66 2.09 -2.96 -13.01
C PHE A 66 3.25 -2.49 -13.89
N THR A 67 3.26 -2.96 -15.14
CA THR A 67 4.33 -2.68 -16.11
C THR A 67 4.31 -1.25 -16.67
N ASN A 68 3.18 -0.55 -16.62
CA ASN A 68 3.03 0.83 -17.14
C ASN A 68 2.68 1.86 -16.05
N LEU A 69 3.14 1.66 -14.81
CA LEU A 69 2.79 2.55 -13.68
C LEU A 69 3.21 4.02 -13.92
N TYR A 70 4.35 4.25 -14.58
CA TYR A 70 4.90 5.58 -14.85
C TYR A 70 4.52 6.15 -16.22
N GLY A 71 3.62 5.49 -16.98
CA GLY A 71 3.20 5.98 -18.30
C GLY A 71 4.30 5.98 -19.36
N ARG A 72 5.34 5.14 -19.23
CA ARG A 72 6.41 5.00 -20.23
C ARG A 72 5.92 4.41 -21.56
N HIS A 73 4.77 3.73 -21.54
CA HIS A 73 4.16 3.10 -22.71
C HIS A 73 2.76 3.66 -22.98
N ASP A 74 2.30 3.50 -24.22
CA ASP A 74 0.95 3.90 -24.63
C ASP A 74 -0.12 3.22 -23.77
N TRP A 75 -1.02 4.02 -23.18
CA TRP A 75 -2.10 3.57 -22.31
C TRP A 75 -3.32 3.09 -23.11
N ARG A 76 -3.36 3.35 -24.43
CA ARG A 76 -4.44 2.90 -25.30
C ARG A 76 -4.39 1.39 -25.55
N LEU A 77 -5.47 0.86 -26.14
CA LEU A 77 -5.66 -0.57 -26.39
C LEU A 77 -4.48 -1.22 -27.13
N LYS A 78 -3.93 -0.56 -28.17
CA LYS A 78 -2.80 -1.10 -28.94
C LYS A 78 -1.54 -1.26 -28.08
N GLY A 79 -1.27 -0.31 -27.18
CA GLY A 79 -0.17 -0.40 -26.22
C GLY A 79 -0.41 -1.47 -25.16
N ALA A 80 -1.65 -1.58 -24.65
CA ALA A 80 -2.05 -2.58 -23.67
C ALA A 80 -1.89 -4.02 -24.19
N LEU A 81 -2.40 -4.30 -25.39
CA LEU A 81 -2.26 -5.61 -26.02
C LEU A 81 -0.80 -6.05 -26.19
N LYS A 82 0.11 -5.10 -26.50
CA LYS A 82 1.55 -5.38 -26.62
C LYS A 82 2.20 -5.79 -25.30
N ARG A 83 1.67 -5.35 -24.16
CA ARG A 83 2.17 -5.71 -22.82
C ARG A 83 1.59 -7.03 -22.29
N GLY A 84 0.64 -7.63 -23.01
CA GLY A 84 -0.08 -8.81 -22.58
C GLY A 84 -1.35 -8.51 -21.78
N ASP A 85 -1.76 -7.24 -21.66
CA ASP A 85 -3.08 -6.90 -21.15
C ASP A 85 -4.13 -7.51 -22.10
N TRP A 86 -5.25 -8.00 -21.57
CA TRP A 86 -6.31 -8.70 -22.34
C TRP A 86 -5.91 -10.06 -22.95
N TYR A 87 -4.79 -10.64 -22.53
CA TYR A 87 -4.40 -11.98 -22.97
C TYR A 87 -5.37 -13.05 -22.46
N LYS A 88 -5.88 -13.89 -23.37
CA LYS A 88 -6.78 -15.03 -23.08
C LYS A 88 -8.03 -14.71 -22.25
N THR A 89 -8.46 -13.45 -22.19
CA THR A 89 -9.62 -13.06 -21.38
C THR A 89 -10.89 -13.80 -21.79
N LYS A 90 -11.07 -14.09 -23.08
CA LYS A 90 -12.19 -14.90 -23.58
C LYS A 90 -12.21 -16.32 -22.98
N GLU A 91 -11.06 -16.97 -22.92
CA GLU A 91 -10.93 -18.32 -22.36
C GLU A 91 -11.22 -18.32 -20.85
N ILE A 92 -10.76 -17.30 -20.13
CA ILE A 92 -11.02 -17.13 -18.69
C ILE A 92 -12.52 -16.98 -18.43
N ILE A 93 -13.22 -16.16 -19.23
CA ILE A 93 -14.67 -15.95 -19.09
C ILE A 93 -15.44 -17.26 -19.34
N LEU A 94 -15.04 -18.05 -20.34
CA LEU A 94 -15.71 -19.31 -20.69
C LEU A 94 -15.60 -20.39 -19.61
N LYS A 95 -14.59 -20.34 -18.72
CA LYS A 95 -14.45 -21.27 -17.59
C LYS A 95 -15.50 -21.07 -16.50
N GLY A 96 -16.18 -19.92 -16.50
CA GLY A 96 -17.26 -19.62 -15.58
C GLY A 96 -16.81 -19.03 -14.22
N PRO A 97 -17.78 -18.46 -13.47
CA PRO A 97 -17.49 -17.67 -12.27
C PRO A 97 -16.96 -18.49 -11.08
N GLU A 98 -17.39 -19.73 -10.93
CA GLU A 98 -16.94 -20.63 -9.86
C GLU A 98 -15.46 -20.99 -10.01
N TRP A 99 -15.02 -21.27 -11.24
CA TRP A 99 -13.60 -21.54 -11.52
C TRP A 99 -12.73 -20.34 -11.17
N ILE A 100 -13.12 -19.12 -11.61
CA ILE A 100 -12.38 -17.87 -11.31
C ILE A 100 -12.30 -17.63 -9.80
N THR A 101 -13.39 -17.87 -9.07
CA THR A 101 -13.42 -17.68 -7.61
C THR A 101 -12.50 -18.67 -6.90
N ASN A 102 -12.43 -19.91 -7.36
CA ASN A 102 -11.55 -20.93 -6.80
C ASN A 102 -10.07 -20.63 -7.07
N GLU A 103 -9.71 -20.21 -8.28
CA GLU A 103 -8.35 -19.75 -8.58
C GLU A 103 -7.93 -18.56 -7.70
N ALA A 104 -8.85 -17.60 -7.50
CA ALA A 104 -8.60 -16.46 -6.62
C ALA A 104 -8.38 -16.87 -5.15
N LYS A 105 -9.07 -17.93 -4.67
CA LYS A 105 -8.82 -18.51 -3.32
C LYS A 105 -7.46 -19.19 -3.25
N ILE A 106 -7.09 -19.98 -4.26
CA ILE A 106 -5.80 -20.71 -4.33
C ILE A 106 -4.62 -19.73 -4.37
N SER A 107 -4.74 -18.61 -5.09
CA SER A 107 -3.69 -17.59 -5.20
C SER A 107 -3.29 -16.93 -3.88
N GLY A 108 -4.11 -17.07 -2.82
CA GLY A 108 -3.88 -16.40 -1.54
C GLY A 108 -3.94 -14.87 -1.63
N LEU A 109 -4.58 -14.31 -2.68
CA LEU A 109 -4.67 -12.86 -2.86
C LEU A 109 -5.47 -12.21 -1.72
N ARG A 110 -4.86 -11.20 -1.09
CA ARG A 110 -5.45 -10.41 -0.01
C ARG A 110 -5.67 -8.97 -0.46
N GLY A 111 -6.78 -8.36 -0.04
CA GLY A 111 -7.10 -6.98 -0.33
C GLY A 111 -6.00 -6.02 0.13
N ARG A 112 -5.63 -5.06 -0.72
CA ARG A 112 -4.54 -4.09 -0.46
C ARG A 112 -5.02 -2.76 0.18
N GLY A 113 -6.26 -2.71 0.66
CA GLY A 113 -6.87 -1.51 1.27
C GLY A 113 -6.72 -1.39 2.79
N GLY A 114 -5.87 -2.19 3.45
CA GLY A 114 -5.62 -2.12 4.90
C GLY A 114 -5.88 -3.44 5.62
N ALA A 115 -7.15 -3.85 5.74
CA ALA A 115 -7.54 -5.03 6.55
C ALA A 115 -7.06 -6.40 6.01
N GLY A 116 -6.52 -6.47 4.79
CA GLY A 116 -5.97 -7.71 4.25
C GLY A 116 -6.98 -8.84 4.09
N PHE A 117 -8.25 -8.53 3.83
CA PHE A 117 -9.30 -9.54 3.68
C PHE A 117 -9.05 -10.44 2.45
N PRO A 118 -9.24 -11.76 2.52
CA PRO A 118 -9.01 -12.67 1.39
C PRO A 118 -9.99 -12.39 0.24
N THR A 119 -9.45 -12.07 -0.94
CA THR A 119 -10.24 -11.64 -2.11
C THR A 119 -11.16 -12.75 -2.60
N GLY A 120 -10.67 -13.99 -2.73
CA GLY A 120 -11.49 -15.12 -3.20
C GLY A 120 -12.67 -15.45 -2.29
N MET A 121 -12.54 -15.24 -0.97
CA MET A 121 -13.65 -15.39 -0.03
C MET A 121 -14.66 -14.23 -0.19
N LYS A 122 -14.18 -12.99 -0.36
CA LYS A 122 -15.05 -11.83 -0.60
C LYS A 122 -15.96 -12.05 -1.79
N TRP A 123 -15.41 -12.57 -2.89
CA TRP A 123 -16.18 -12.80 -4.13
C TRP A 123 -17.20 -13.92 -4.02
N SER A 124 -16.94 -14.94 -3.19
CA SER A 124 -17.89 -16.05 -2.99
C SER A 124 -19.22 -15.65 -2.35
N PHE A 125 -19.30 -14.49 -1.68
CA PHE A 125 -20.55 -14.01 -1.10
C PHE A 125 -21.53 -13.47 -2.14
N MET A 126 -21.06 -13.14 -3.35
CA MET A 126 -21.88 -12.48 -4.38
C MET A 126 -22.75 -13.46 -5.20
N HIS A 127 -22.41 -14.75 -5.25
CA HIS A 127 -23.17 -15.76 -6.02
C HIS A 127 -24.23 -16.49 -5.19
N LYS A 128 -24.61 -15.97 -4.02
CA LYS A 128 -25.68 -16.59 -3.24
C LYS A 128 -27.02 -16.34 -3.95
N PRO A 129 -27.79 -17.38 -4.29
CA PRO A 129 -29.18 -17.17 -4.69
C PRO A 129 -29.88 -16.43 -3.54
N SER A 130 -30.74 -15.45 -3.89
CA SER A 130 -31.55 -14.76 -2.89
C SER A 130 -32.38 -15.80 -2.16
N ASP A 131 -32.11 -16.01 -0.87
CA ASP A 131 -33.03 -16.72 0.01
C ASP A 131 -34.35 -15.95 -0.07
N GLY A 132 -35.39 -16.59 -0.61
CA GLY A 132 -36.71 -16.02 -0.95
C GLY A 132 -37.42 -15.40 0.26
N ARG A 133 -36.89 -14.27 0.71
CA ARG A 133 -37.33 -13.48 1.86
C ARG A 133 -37.87 -12.12 1.41
N TYR A 134 -37.86 -11.87 0.10
CA TYR A 134 -38.39 -10.68 -0.55
C TYR A 134 -39.08 -11.13 -1.84
N ASP A 135 -40.21 -11.81 -1.63
CA ASP A 135 -41.15 -12.26 -2.64
C ASP A 135 -42.55 -12.12 -2.04
#